data_AF-A0A1G2QI02-F1
#
_entry.id   AF-A0A1G2QI02-F1
#
_cell.length_a   1.000
_cell.length_b   1.000
_cell.length_c   1.000
_cell.angle_alpha   90.00
_cell.angle_beta   90.00
_cell.angle_gamma   90.00
#
_symmetry.space_group_name_H-M   'P 1'
#
loop_
_entity.id
_entity.type
_entity.pdbx_description
1 polymer ?
#
loop_
_entity_poly.entity_id
_entity_poly.type
_entity_poly.pdbx_seq_one_letter_code
_entity_poly.pdbx_strand_id
1 'polypeptide(L)'
;MKNSKKLGFTLIELLVVIAIIGILSGIISVQLSASRQKAKGAAVKQEMTSLRTWMEANRNSAETFDFNLMNNVGFTNIWNDIVKNSGGLNSRPGSLTFDPCSGDGSGNDFTACTELSSCNLAFPAAPCTKYVAIAKISAPNVTPSRWWCVDSQNKGKELVNGTGGFDVTTFGPSSGSCP
;
A
#
# COMPACT_ATOMS: atom_id res chain seq x y z
N MET A 1 4.08 15.58 67.86
CA MET A 1 3.74 14.50 66.90
C MET A 1 2.72 15.06 65.92
N LYS A 2 3.10 15.26 64.65
CA LYS A 2 2.25 15.95 63.65
C LYS A 2 1.31 14.89 63.03
N ASN A 3 0.04 14.92 63.42
CA ASN A 3 -0.99 14.01 62.89
C ASN A 3 -1.37 14.43 61.47
N SER A 4 -0.85 13.73 60.46
CA SER A 4 -1.23 13.92 59.06
C SER A 4 -2.62 13.31 58.84
N LYS A 5 -3.66 14.15 58.73
CA LYS A 5 -4.99 13.70 58.31
C LYS A 5 -4.90 13.17 56.88
N LYS A 6 -5.06 11.85 56.69
CA LYS A 6 -5.23 11.27 55.35
C LYS A 6 -6.62 11.67 54.84
N LEU A 7 -6.66 12.55 53.85
CA LEU A 7 -7.88 12.88 53.11
C LEU A 7 -8.19 11.69 52.20
N GLY A 8 -9.33 11.03 52.44
CA GLY A 8 -9.83 9.95 51.58
C GLY A 8 -10.52 10.52 50.34
N PHE A 9 -10.40 9.83 49.21
CA PHE A 9 -11.12 10.14 47.99
C PHE A 9 -12.58 9.73 48.13
N THR A 10 -13.53 10.54 47.65
CA THR A 10 -14.94 10.16 47.69
C THR A 10 -15.29 9.24 46.50
N LEU A 11 -16.23 8.32 46.71
CA LEU A 11 -16.71 7.44 45.64
C LEU A 11 -17.32 8.22 44.47
N ILE A 12 -17.97 9.35 44.76
CA ILE A 12 -18.58 10.19 43.73
C ILE A 12 -17.54 10.91 42.88
N GLU A 13 -16.43 11.36 43.47
CA GLU A 13 -15.33 11.96 42.72
C GLU A 13 -14.71 10.94 41.76
N LEU A 14 -14.51 9.70 42.21
CA LEU A 14 -13.96 8.65 41.36
C LEU A 14 -14.95 8.25 40.24
N LEU A 15 -16.26 8.23 40.54
CA LEU A 15 -17.31 7.92 39.57
C LEU A 15 -17.45 8.98 38.48
N VAL A 16 -17.39 10.28 38.83
CA VAL A 16 -17.44 11.36 37.85
C VAL A 16 -16.22 11.35 36.92
N VAL A 17 -15.03 11.04 37.47
CA VAL A 17 -13.80 11.01 36.67
C VAL A 17 -13.86 9.91 35.60
N ILE A 18 -14.29 8.70 35.95
CA ILE A 18 -14.42 7.63 34.94
C ILE A 18 -15.51 7.93 33.91
N ALA A 19 -16.58 8.64 34.31
CA ALA A 19 -17.63 9.07 33.40
C ALA A 19 -17.10 10.08 32.36
N ILE A 20 -16.33 11.08 32.80
CA ILE A 20 -15.73 12.08 31.90
C ILE A 20 -14.69 11.44 30.98
N ILE A 21 -13.79 10.59 31.51
CA ILE A 21 -12.80 9.85 30.70
C ILE A 21 -13.51 8.99 29.66
N GLY A 22 -14.62 8.34 30.02
CA GLY A 22 -15.45 7.56 29.10
C GLY A 22 -15.92 8.38 27.90
N ILE A 23 -16.52 9.55 28.15
CA ILE A 23 -17.03 10.45 27.10
C ILE A 23 -15.89 10.95 26.20
N LEU A 24 -14.79 11.41 26.79
CA LEU A 24 -13.64 11.91 26.04
C LEU A 24 -12.98 10.81 25.19
N SER A 25 -12.88 9.59 25.73
CA SER A 25 -12.29 8.45 25.02
C SER A 25 -13.11 8.01 23.80
N GLY A 26 -14.44 8.12 23.87
CA GLY A 26 -15.34 7.79 22.77
C GLY A 26 -15.12 8.67 21.53
N ILE A 27 -14.97 9.99 21.73
CA ILE A 27 -14.77 10.95 20.63
C ILE A 27 -13.41 10.73 19.95
N ILE A 28 -12.36 10.47 20.74
CA ILE A 28 -10.99 10.28 20.24
C ILE A 28 -10.88 9.01 19.40
N SER A 29 -11.57 7.92 19.78
CA SER A 29 -11.50 6.63 19.08
C SER A 29 -11.85 6.73 17.60
N VAL A 30 -12.93 7.47 17.28
CA VAL A 30 -13.39 7.64 15.89
C VAL A 30 -12.36 8.42 15.07
N GLN A 31 -11.85 9.54 15.60
CA GLN A 31 -10.86 10.35 14.87
C GLN A 31 -9.52 9.64 14.68
N LEU A 32 -9.08 8.88 15.69
CA LEU A 32 -7.84 8.12 15.64
C LEU A 32 -7.88 7.02 14.57
N SER A 33 -9.03 6.35 14.40
CA SER A 33 -9.19 5.32 13.37
C SER A 33 -9.00 5.87 11.95
N ALA A 34 -9.63 7.01 11.65
CA ALA A 34 -9.50 7.69 10.37
C ALA A 34 -8.08 8.23 10.13
N SER A 35 -7.44 8.78 11.17
CA SER A 35 -6.06 9.26 11.12
C SER A 35 -5.06 8.13 10.82
N ARG A 36 -5.20 6.98 11.50
CA ARG A 36 -4.38 5.78 11.23
C ARG A 36 -4.53 5.30 9.80
N GLN A 37 -5.73 5.34 9.24
CA GLN A 37 -5.93 4.95 7.85
C GLN A 37 -5.26 5.91 6.86
N LYS A 38 -5.31 7.23 7.13
CA LYS A 38 -4.58 8.23 6.32
C LYS A 38 -3.07 8.02 6.42
N ALA A 39 -2.55 7.73 7.61
CA ALA A 39 -1.13 7.44 7.83
C ALA A 39 -0.67 6.19 7.06
N LYS A 40 -1.46 5.11 7.08
CA LYS A 40 -1.20 3.91 6.26
C LYS A 40 -1.14 4.23 4.77
N GLY A 41 -2.10 5.03 4.26
CA GLY A 41 -2.08 5.47 2.87
C GLY A 41 -0.84 6.29 2.51
N ALA A 42 -0.38 7.17 3.41
CA ALA A 42 0.87 7.92 3.23
C ALA A 42 2.10 7.00 3.22
N ALA A 43 2.15 6.01 4.11
CA ALA A 43 3.21 5.00 4.14
C ALA A 43 3.27 4.22 2.82
N VAL A 44 2.13 3.80 2.27
CA VAL A 44 2.08 3.15 0.94
C VAL A 44 2.65 4.07 -0.15
N LYS A 45 2.31 5.36 -0.17
CA LYS A 45 2.88 6.30 -1.16
C LYS A 45 4.41 6.41 -1.07
N GLN A 46 4.94 6.40 0.15
CA GLN A 46 6.38 6.41 0.39
C GLN A 46 7.03 5.11 -0.08
N GLU A 47 6.48 3.95 0.30
CA GLU A 47 7.02 2.65 -0.13
C GLU A 47 6.94 2.45 -1.65
N MET A 48 5.88 2.94 -2.30
CA MET A 48 5.78 2.92 -3.76
C MET A 48 6.84 3.79 -4.44
N THR A 49 7.29 4.86 -3.77
CA THR A 49 8.41 5.68 -4.25
C THR A 49 9.74 4.93 -4.06
N SER A 50 9.92 4.25 -2.92
CA SER A 50 11.06 3.35 -2.69
C SER A 50 11.10 2.22 -3.73
N LEU A 51 9.94 1.66 -4.08
CA LEU A 51 9.78 0.63 -5.11
C LEU A 51 10.26 1.14 -6.46
N ARG A 52 9.85 2.36 -6.85
CA ARG A 52 10.33 3.02 -8.09
C ARG A 52 11.85 3.14 -8.08
N THR A 53 12.41 3.75 -7.03
CA THR A 53 13.87 3.93 -6.91
C THR A 53 14.59 2.59 -7.01
N TRP A 54 14.07 1.55 -6.37
CA TRP A 54 14.63 0.21 -6.41
C TRP A 54 14.58 -0.39 -7.83
N MET A 55 13.45 -0.24 -8.54
CA MET A 55 13.32 -0.73 -9.92
C MET A 55 14.27 -0.01 -10.86
N GLU A 56 14.37 1.32 -10.77
CA GLU A 56 15.29 2.11 -11.60
C GLU A 56 16.77 1.80 -11.29
N ALA A 57 17.12 1.61 -10.00
CA ALA A 57 18.49 1.30 -9.59
C ALA A 57 19.00 -0.06 -10.09
N ASN A 58 18.09 -0.95 -10.47
CA ASN A 58 18.42 -2.27 -10.99
C ASN A 58 18.08 -2.41 -12.48
N ARG A 59 17.89 -1.30 -13.19
CA ARG A 59 17.81 -1.30 -14.65
C ARG A 59 19.19 -1.66 -15.22
N ASN A 60 19.24 -2.64 -16.13
CA ASN A 60 20.50 -3.10 -16.71
C ASN A 60 21.03 -2.13 -17.79
N SER A 61 22.23 -2.39 -18.30
CA SER A 61 22.87 -1.58 -19.35
C SER A 61 22.14 -1.61 -20.70
N ALA A 62 21.27 -2.59 -20.91
CA ALA A 62 20.37 -2.66 -22.06
C ALA A 62 19.07 -1.87 -21.84
N GLU A 63 19.01 -1.02 -20.80
CA GLU A 63 17.84 -0.21 -20.46
C GLU A 63 16.59 -1.01 -20.10
N THR A 64 16.80 -2.24 -19.65
CA THR A 64 15.71 -3.20 -19.41
C THR A 64 15.70 -3.71 -17.98
N PHE A 65 14.53 -4.17 -17.56
CA PHE A 65 14.30 -4.78 -16.27
C PHE A 65 14.37 -6.30 -16.43
N ASP A 66 15.39 -6.91 -15.84
CA ASP A 66 15.60 -8.36 -15.82
C ASP A 66 15.78 -8.78 -14.36
N PHE A 67 14.70 -9.32 -13.77
CA PHE A 67 14.64 -9.55 -12.34
C PHE A 67 14.10 -10.92 -11.98
N ASN A 68 14.73 -11.55 -10.99
CA ASN A 68 14.11 -12.61 -10.20
C ASN A 68 13.61 -12.01 -8.86
N LEU A 69 12.48 -11.29 -8.88
CA LEU A 69 12.04 -10.48 -7.72
C LEU A 69 11.74 -11.28 -6.46
N MET A 70 11.31 -12.55 -6.60
CA MET A 70 10.98 -13.39 -5.44
C MET A 70 12.19 -13.71 -4.56
N ASN A 71 13.40 -13.69 -5.14
CA ASN A 71 14.65 -13.94 -4.42
C ASN A 71 15.36 -12.65 -4.01
N ASN A 72 14.86 -11.47 -4.44
CA ASN A 72 15.43 -10.20 -4.04
C ASN A 72 14.82 -9.72 -2.73
N VAL A 73 15.66 -9.70 -1.69
CA VAL A 73 15.26 -9.25 -0.35
C VAL A 73 14.81 -7.79 -0.33
N GLY A 74 15.40 -6.93 -1.16
CA GLY A 74 15.05 -5.51 -1.24
C GLY A 74 13.63 -5.29 -1.75
N PHE A 75 13.30 -5.93 -2.88
CA PHE A 75 11.95 -5.89 -3.42
C PHE A 75 10.92 -6.50 -2.45
N THR A 76 11.23 -7.69 -1.93
CA THR A 76 10.34 -8.43 -1.03
C THR A 76 9.97 -7.61 0.21
N ASN A 77 10.93 -6.90 0.80
CA ASN A 77 10.68 -6.06 1.98
C ASN A 77 9.74 -4.88 1.65
N ILE A 78 10.04 -4.13 0.58
CA ILE A 78 9.22 -2.99 0.14
C ILE A 78 7.79 -3.46 -0.17
N TRP A 79 7.66 -4.56 -0.92
CA TRP A 79 6.34 -5.11 -1.28
C TRP A 79 5.56 -5.57 -0.05
N ASN A 80 6.21 -6.23 0.90
CA ASN A 80 5.57 -6.64 2.16
C ASN A 80 5.04 -5.44 2.96
N ASP A 81 5.76 -4.33 2.98
CA ASP A 81 5.32 -3.13 3.70
C ASP A 81 4.18 -2.39 2.98
N ILE A 82 4.17 -2.40 1.64
CA ILE A 82 3.01 -1.98 0.85
C ILE A 82 1.79 -2.82 1.21
N VAL A 83 1.93 -4.16 1.22
CA VAL A 83 0.82 -5.08 1.52
C VAL A 83 0.24 -4.86 2.90
N LYS A 84 1.09 -4.76 3.94
CA LYS A 84 0.67 -4.53 5.32
C LYS A 84 -0.12 -3.23 5.46
N ASN A 85 0.33 -2.16 4.81
CA ASN A 85 -0.28 -0.84 4.92
C ASN A 85 -1.54 -0.70 4.03
N SER A 86 -1.65 -1.48 2.96
CA SER A 86 -2.78 -1.48 2.01
C SER A 86 -4.02 -2.26 2.49
N GLY A 87 -3.98 -2.83 3.70
CA GLY A 87 -5.08 -3.62 4.27
C GLY A 87 -4.86 -5.13 4.24
N GLY A 88 -3.64 -5.59 3.96
CA GLY A 88 -3.24 -7.00 4.04
C GLY A 88 -3.65 -7.85 2.84
N LEU A 89 -3.31 -9.14 2.94
CA LEU A 89 -3.38 -10.13 1.86
C LEU A 89 -4.82 -10.38 1.34
N ASN A 90 -5.84 -10.22 2.18
CA ASN A 90 -7.24 -10.41 1.78
C ASN A 90 -7.87 -9.22 1.00
N SER A 91 -7.12 -8.12 0.78
CA SER A 91 -7.71 -6.83 0.34
C SER A 91 -7.35 -6.39 -1.08
N ARG A 92 -6.71 -7.25 -1.91
CA ARG A 92 -5.99 -6.85 -3.15
C ARG A 92 -5.06 -5.66 -2.86
N PRO A 93 -3.92 -5.89 -2.19
CA PRO A 93 -3.07 -4.81 -1.67
C PRO A 93 -2.42 -3.95 -2.77
N GLY A 94 -2.08 -4.54 -3.92
CA GLY A 94 -1.42 -3.86 -5.03
C GLY A 94 -1.27 -4.76 -6.26
N SER A 95 -0.81 -4.20 -7.36
CA SER A 95 -0.46 -4.87 -8.60
C SER A 95 0.76 -4.21 -9.21
N LEU A 96 1.73 -5.01 -9.64
CA LEU A 96 2.89 -4.56 -10.41
C LEU A 96 2.80 -5.23 -11.77
N THR A 97 2.85 -4.43 -12.83
CA THR A 97 2.66 -4.90 -14.20
C THR A 97 3.76 -4.32 -15.09
N PHE A 98 4.25 -5.09 -16.06
CA PHE A 98 5.27 -4.68 -17.03
C PHE A 98 4.66 -4.60 -18.43
N ASP A 99 5.14 -3.67 -19.26
CA ASP A 99 4.84 -3.66 -20.72
C ASP A 99 5.37 -4.98 -21.33
N PRO A 100 4.79 -5.52 -22.43
CA PRO A 100 5.21 -6.81 -22.97
C PRO A 100 6.69 -6.78 -23.28
N CYS A 101 7.41 -7.76 -22.75
CA CYS A 101 8.85 -7.82 -22.81
C CYS A 101 9.26 -8.41 -24.16
N SER A 102 10.33 -7.90 -24.76
CA SER A 102 10.64 -8.26 -26.15
C SER A 102 11.22 -9.67 -26.24
N GLY A 103 10.52 -10.60 -26.89
CA GLY A 103 11.08 -11.88 -27.35
C GLY A 103 10.40 -13.16 -26.87
N ASP A 104 9.32 -13.08 -26.09
CA ASP A 104 8.65 -14.26 -25.54
C ASP A 104 7.31 -14.59 -26.22
N GLY A 105 6.71 -13.67 -26.98
CA GLY A 105 5.39 -13.89 -27.60
C GLY A 105 4.26 -14.12 -26.59
N SER A 106 4.58 -14.19 -25.29
CA SER A 106 3.67 -14.12 -24.18
C SER A 106 3.35 -12.66 -23.95
N GLY A 107 2.36 -12.19 -24.71
CA GLY A 107 1.53 -11.13 -24.17
C GLY A 107 1.05 -11.55 -22.77
N ASN A 108 1.09 -10.56 -21.89
CA ASN A 108 0.06 -10.27 -20.90
C ASN A 108 0.42 -10.55 -19.44
N ASP A 109 0.47 -9.44 -18.71
CA ASP A 109 -0.18 -9.27 -17.42
C ASP A 109 0.40 -10.05 -16.24
N PHE A 110 1.33 -9.42 -15.51
CA PHE A 110 1.45 -9.70 -14.09
C PHE A 110 0.24 -9.13 -13.34
N THR A 111 -0.85 -9.90 -13.38
CA THR A 111 -2.09 -9.59 -12.70
C THR A 111 -1.90 -9.75 -11.20
N ALA A 112 -2.11 -8.65 -10.48
CA ALA A 112 -2.41 -8.51 -9.06
C ALA A 112 -2.24 -9.78 -8.19
N CYS A 113 -1.07 -9.93 -7.55
CA CYS A 113 -0.97 -10.89 -6.45
C CYS A 113 -1.79 -10.40 -5.28
N THR A 114 -2.83 -11.14 -4.93
CA THR A 114 -3.61 -10.88 -3.72
C THR A 114 -2.79 -11.19 -2.47
N GLU A 115 -1.90 -12.19 -2.52
CA GLU A 115 -1.02 -12.58 -1.42
C GLU A 115 0.40 -12.92 -1.93
N LEU A 116 1.45 -12.74 -1.12
CA LEU A 116 2.86 -13.01 -1.53
C LEU A 116 3.07 -14.48 -1.96
N SER A 117 2.28 -15.41 -1.39
CA SER A 117 2.29 -16.85 -1.71
C SER A 117 1.59 -17.21 -3.02
N SER A 118 0.66 -16.37 -3.52
CA SER A 118 0.05 -16.51 -4.86
C SER A 118 0.78 -15.69 -5.92
N CYS A 119 1.78 -14.92 -5.49
CA CYS A 119 2.73 -14.22 -6.33
C CYS A 119 3.73 -15.22 -6.90
N ASN A 120 3.25 -16.12 -7.76
CA ASN A 120 4.12 -16.90 -8.63
C ASN A 120 4.63 -15.97 -9.72
N LEU A 121 5.56 -15.09 -9.33
CA LEU A 121 6.17 -14.09 -10.19
C LEU A 121 7.15 -14.78 -11.13
N ALA A 122 6.63 -15.53 -12.10
CA ALA A 122 7.38 -16.01 -13.25
C ALA A 122 7.70 -14.82 -14.16
N PHE A 123 8.79 -14.12 -13.86
CA PHE A 123 9.24 -13.01 -14.69
C PHE A 123 9.48 -13.47 -16.12
N PRO A 124 9.12 -12.64 -17.12
CA PRO A 124 9.54 -12.91 -18.48
C PRO A 124 11.07 -12.99 -18.49
N ALA A 125 11.60 -14.06 -19.08
CA ALA A 125 13.04 -14.20 -19.33
C ALA A 125 13.55 -13.21 -20.41
N ALA A 126 12.71 -12.23 -20.76
CA ALA A 126 12.88 -11.28 -21.83
C ALA A 126 12.98 -9.86 -21.26
N PRO A 127 13.79 -8.99 -21.88
CA PRO A 127 13.97 -7.61 -21.44
C PRO A 127 12.67 -6.78 -21.53
N CYS A 128 12.20 -6.26 -20.39
CA CYS A 128 11.06 -5.33 -20.32
C CYS A 128 11.57 -3.88 -20.26
N THR A 129 10.91 -2.94 -20.93
CA THR A 129 11.35 -1.52 -20.97
C THR A 129 10.53 -0.57 -20.11
N LYS A 130 9.31 -0.96 -19.72
CA LYS A 130 8.42 -0.14 -18.88
C LYS A 130 7.69 -0.98 -17.85
N TYR A 131 7.30 -0.33 -16.76
CA TYR A 131 6.43 -0.91 -15.74
C TYR A 131 5.44 0.12 -15.22
N VAL A 132 4.37 -0.39 -14.62
CA VAL A 132 3.41 0.35 -13.83
C VAL A 132 3.05 -0.44 -12.58
N ALA A 133 3.10 0.20 -11.43
CA ALA A 133 2.73 -0.39 -10.15
C ALA A 133 1.62 0.42 -9.50
N ILE A 134 0.61 -0.25 -8.96
CA ILE A 134 -0.50 0.34 -8.22
C ILE A 134 -0.62 -0.29 -6.84
N ALA A 135 -0.97 0.49 -5.83
CA ALA A 135 -1.22 0.01 -4.48
C ALA A 135 -2.41 0.73 -3.84
N LYS A 136 -3.16 0.03 -2.99
CA LYS A 136 -4.36 0.58 -2.37
C LYS A 136 -4.00 1.50 -1.19
N ILE A 137 -4.53 2.72 -1.18
CA ILE A 137 -4.29 3.71 -0.11
C ILE A 137 -5.54 4.00 0.74
N SER A 138 -6.68 3.45 0.32
CA SER A 138 -7.96 3.52 1.03
C SER A 138 -8.13 2.36 2.01
N ALA A 139 -9.00 2.53 3.00
CA ALA A 139 -9.33 1.45 3.92
C ALA A 139 -9.96 0.26 3.18
N PRO A 140 -9.90 -0.95 3.77
CA PRO A 140 -10.71 -2.07 3.32
C PRO A 140 -12.18 -1.65 3.24
N ASN A 141 -12.88 -2.08 2.20
CA ASN A 141 -14.33 -1.83 2.00
C ASN A 141 -14.77 -0.36 1.83
N VAL A 142 -13.85 0.58 1.58
CA VAL A 142 -14.22 1.95 1.20
C VAL A 142 -14.49 2.01 -0.31
N THR A 143 -15.67 2.52 -0.68
CA THR A 143 -16.06 2.80 -2.06
C THR A 143 -16.30 4.31 -2.28
N PRO A 144 -15.71 4.91 -3.34
CA PRO A 144 -14.77 4.29 -4.27
C PRO A 144 -13.41 4.02 -3.59
N SER A 145 -12.76 2.93 -4.00
CA SER A 145 -11.42 2.62 -3.50
C SER A 145 -10.39 3.54 -4.14
N ARG A 146 -9.49 4.07 -3.32
CA ARG A 146 -8.38 4.95 -3.75
C ARG A 146 -7.08 4.16 -3.80
N TRP A 147 -6.30 4.45 -4.82
CA TRP A 147 -5.06 3.77 -5.20
C TRP A 147 -3.97 4.79 -5.49
N TRP A 148 -2.72 4.38 -5.35
CA TRP A 148 -1.55 5.14 -5.74
C TRP A 148 -0.82 4.40 -6.84
N CYS A 149 -0.57 5.09 -7.94
CA CYS A 149 0.15 4.56 -9.08
C CYS A 149 1.56 5.16 -9.16
N VAL A 150 2.53 4.33 -9.56
CA VAL A 150 3.89 4.74 -9.94
C VAL A 150 4.27 4.02 -11.23
N ASP A 151 5.00 4.69 -12.12
CA ASP A 151 5.51 4.08 -13.35
C ASP A 151 7.01 4.36 -13.57
N SER A 152 7.56 3.71 -14.60
CA SER A 152 8.93 3.87 -15.09
C SER A 152 9.20 5.21 -15.78
N GLN A 153 8.16 6.03 -15.99
CA GLN A 153 8.26 7.37 -16.56
C GLN A 153 8.30 8.46 -15.49
N ASN A 154 8.56 8.08 -14.23
CA ASN A 154 8.56 8.97 -13.06
C ASN A 154 7.21 9.65 -12.77
N LYS A 155 6.09 9.14 -13.29
CA LYS A 155 4.76 9.64 -12.90
C LYS A 155 4.30 8.94 -11.64
N GLY A 156 3.68 9.73 -10.76
CA GLY A 156 2.99 9.26 -9.57
C GLY A 156 1.63 9.93 -9.47
N LYS A 157 0.55 9.15 -9.35
CA LYS A 157 -0.82 9.69 -9.35
C LYS A 157 -1.75 8.91 -8.45
N GLU A 158 -2.66 9.62 -7.79
CA GLU A 158 -3.76 9.01 -7.06
C GLU A 158 -4.87 8.63 -8.04
N LEU A 159 -5.26 7.36 -8.02
CA LEU A 159 -6.30 6.79 -8.87
C LEU A 159 -7.52 6.43 -8.01
N VAL A 160 -8.70 6.57 -8.60
CA VAL A 160 -9.98 6.24 -7.96
C VAL A 160 -10.68 5.19 -8.81
N ASN A 161 -10.98 4.04 -8.22
CA ASN A 161 -11.56 2.93 -8.95
C ASN A 161 -12.92 3.29 -9.57
N GLY A 162 -13.09 3.01 -10.87
CA GLY A 162 -14.29 3.34 -11.64
C GLY A 162 -14.38 4.80 -12.09
N THR A 163 -13.30 5.58 -11.96
CA THR A 163 -13.25 6.99 -12.38
C THR A 163 -12.07 7.21 -13.34
N GLY A 164 -12.24 8.08 -14.34
CA GLY A 164 -11.15 8.49 -15.23
C GLY A 164 -10.55 7.36 -16.07
N GLY A 165 -11.34 6.34 -16.41
CA GLY A 165 -10.89 5.19 -17.19
C GLY A 165 -10.07 4.15 -16.43
N PHE A 166 -9.87 4.34 -15.11
CA PHE A 166 -9.19 3.36 -14.26
C PHE A 166 -10.19 2.38 -13.62
N ASP A 167 -9.99 1.10 -13.90
CA ASP A 167 -10.68 -0.02 -13.23
C ASP A 167 -9.65 -1.05 -12.81
N VAL A 168 -9.54 -1.31 -11.50
CA VAL A 168 -8.58 -2.25 -10.92
C VAL A 168 -8.82 -3.71 -11.35
N THR A 169 -10.02 -4.03 -11.83
CA THR A 169 -10.35 -5.38 -12.34
C THR A 169 -9.87 -5.61 -13.76
N THR A 170 -9.74 -4.54 -14.55
CA THR A 170 -9.30 -4.59 -15.94
C THR A 170 -7.96 -3.88 -16.17
N PHE A 171 -7.28 -3.47 -15.09
CA PHE A 171 -6.00 -2.78 -15.17
C PHE A 171 -4.93 -3.75 -15.67
N GLY A 172 -4.60 -3.62 -16.96
CA GLY A 172 -3.60 -4.42 -17.65
C GLY A 172 -2.31 -3.64 -18.01
N PRO A 173 -1.27 -4.35 -18.47
CA PRO A 173 0.09 -3.88 -18.79
C PRO A 173 0.15 -2.85 -19.91
N SER A 174 -0.87 -2.83 -20.78
CA SER A 174 -0.85 -2.14 -22.07
C SER A 174 -0.77 -0.61 -21.97
N SER A 175 -0.91 -0.06 -20.77
CA SER A 175 -0.75 1.38 -20.53
C SER A 175 0.71 1.80 -20.37
N GLY A 176 1.61 0.91 -19.93
CA GLY A 176 3.04 1.18 -19.68
C GLY A 176 3.32 2.43 -18.80
N SER A 177 2.29 2.99 -18.17
CA SER A 177 2.27 4.30 -17.52
C SER A 177 1.00 4.46 -16.70
N CYS A 178 1.05 5.32 -15.69
CA CYS A 178 -0.14 5.65 -14.92
C CYS A 178 -1.20 6.39 -15.78
N PRO A 179 -2.49 5.99 -15.74
CA PRO A 179 -3.58 6.67 -16.45
C PRO A 179 -3.86 8.07 -15.89
#